data_AF-A0A1H6M314-F1
#
_entry.id   AF-A0A1H6M314-F1
#
_cell.length_a   1.000
_cell.length_b   1.000
_cell.length_c   1.000
_cell.angle_alpha   90.00
_cell.angle_beta   90.00
_cell.angle_gamma   90.00
#
_symmetry.space_group_name_H-M   'P 1'
#
loop_
_entity.id
_entity.type
_entity.pdbx_description
1 polymer ?
#
loop_
_entity_poly.entity_id
_entity_poly.type
_entity_poly.pdbx_seq_one_letter_code
_entity_poly.pdbx_strand_id
1 'polypeptide(L)'
;MNKFKQRTLALASLLQSTTLVDQLANTGTCNAQGNEVSLKSIMNNSTNIEEVFQSSKDLSIGLHSLKNAFSKKQKIHKILFSMR
;
A
#
# COMPACT_ATOMS: atom_id res chain seq x y z
N MET A 1 20.59 -6.91 -5.96
CA MET A 1 19.17 -6.68 -5.59
C MET A 1 19.01 -5.29 -4.98
N ASN A 2 18.10 -4.45 -5.48
CA ASN A 2 17.97 -3.06 -5.02
C ASN A 2 17.18 -3.00 -3.70
N LYS A 3 17.87 -2.72 -2.58
CA LYS A 3 17.28 -2.65 -1.23
C LYS A 3 16.12 -1.65 -1.14
N PHE A 4 16.16 -0.56 -1.92
CA PHE A 4 15.08 0.43 -1.94
C PHE A 4 13.81 -0.11 -2.59
N LYS A 5 13.94 -0.84 -3.70
CA LYS A 5 12.80 -1.48 -4.38
C LYS A 5 12.07 -2.44 -3.44
N GLN A 6 12.81 -3.30 -2.74
CA GLN A 6 12.26 -4.28 -1.79
C GLN A 6 11.52 -3.58 -0.63
N ARG A 7 12.10 -2.51 -0.06
CA ARG A 7 11.45 -1.70 0.98
C ARG A 7 10.18 -1.02 0.49
N THR A 8 10.21 -0.46 -0.72
CA THR A 8 9.02 0.17 -1.33
C THR A 8 7.90 -0.84 -1.52
N LEU A 9 8.21 -2.05 -2.00
CA LEU A 9 7.21 -3.11 -2.18
C LEU A 9 6.65 -3.59 -0.83
N ALA A 10 7.49 -3.73 0.20
CA ALA A 10 7.04 -4.11 1.55
C ALA A 10 6.14 -3.04 2.18
N LEU A 11 6.45 -1.76 1.97
CA LEU A 11 5.59 -0.69 2.45
C LEU A 11 4.28 -0.61 1.66
N ALA A 12 4.33 -0.87 0.35
CA ALA A 12 3.14 -0.96 -0.48
C ALA A 12 2.22 -2.11 -0.05
N SER A 13 2.77 -3.29 0.29
CA SER A 13 1.94 -4.42 0.76
C SER A 13 1.23 -4.11 2.07
N LEU A 14 1.91 -3.44 3.01
CA LEU A 14 1.27 -2.97 4.25
C LEU A 14 0.12 -2.00 3.97
N LEU A 15 0.37 -0.98 3.14
CA LEU A 15 -0.65 0.00 2.78
C LEU A 15 -1.80 -0.62 1.99
N GLN A 16 -1.53 -1.64 1.17
CA GLN A 16 -2.57 -2.39 0.48
C GLN A 16 -3.50 -3.07 1.48
N SER A 17 -2.96 -3.83 2.43
CA SER A 17 -3.76 -4.48 3.47
C SER A 17 -4.56 -3.46 4.30
N THR A 18 -3.95 -2.35 4.71
CA THR A 18 -4.68 -1.27 5.42
C THR A 18 -5.81 -0.69 4.56
N THR A 19 -5.56 -0.44 3.27
CA THR A 19 -6.57 0.12 2.35
C THR A 19 -7.73 -0.87 2.13
N LEU A 20 -7.44 -2.17 2.05
CA LEU A 20 -8.47 -3.20 1.90
C LEU A 20 -9.33 -3.33 3.16
N VAL A 21 -8.73 -3.25 4.35
CA VAL A 21 -9.47 -3.23 5.63
C VAL A 21 -10.33 -1.99 5.72
N ASP A 22 -9.82 -0.81 5.33
CA ASP A 22 -10.61 0.43 5.31
C ASP A 22 -11.78 0.36 4.33
N GLN A 23 -11.58 -0.19 3.12
CA GLN A 23 -12.67 -0.46 2.18
C GLN A 23 -13.71 -1.40 2.79
N LEU A 24 -13.27 -2.52 3.35
CA LEU A 24 -14.17 -3.50 3.96
C LEU A 24 -14.99 -2.89 5.11
N ALA A 25 -14.36 -2.08 5.96
CA ALA A 25 -15.02 -1.40 7.07
C ALA A 25 -16.05 -0.36 6.61
N ASN A 26 -15.76 0.39 5.55
CA ASN A 26 -16.62 1.48 5.08
C ASN A 26 -17.71 1.04 4.08
N THR A 27 -17.45 0.04 3.24
CA THR A 27 -18.34 -0.38 2.14
C THR A 27 -18.81 -1.83 2.24
N GLY A 28 -18.38 -2.57 3.26
CA GLY A 28 -18.69 -3.99 3.43
C GLY A 28 -18.05 -4.91 2.38
N THR A 29 -17.23 -4.34 1.49
CA THR A 29 -16.59 -5.02 0.35
C THR A 29 -15.21 -4.40 0.12
N CYS A 30 -14.27 -5.15 -0.45
CA CYS A 30 -12.95 -4.64 -0.81
C CYS A 30 -12.53 -5.15 -2.18
N ASN A 31 -11.49 -4.56 -2.77
CA ASN A 31 -10.99 -5.01 -4.07
C ASN A 31 -10.59 -6.50 -4.03
N ALA A 32 -11.32 -7.33 -4.79
CA ALA A 32 -11.17 -8.79 -4.75
C ALA A 32 -9.77 -9.25 -5.15
N GLN A 33 -9.19 -8.67 -6.21
CA GLN A 33 -7.85 -9.01 -6.68
C GLN A 33 -6.78 -8.63 -5.65
N GLY A 34 -6.88 -7.43 -5.07
CA GLY A 34 -5.97 -6.96 -4.02
C GLY A 34 -6.06 -7.81 -2.76
N ASN A 35 -7.28 -8.23 -2.37
CA ASN A 35 -7.51 -9.12 -1.25
C ASN A 35 -6.94 -10.52 -1.48
N GLU A 36 -7.18 -11.11 -2.64
CA GLU A 36 -6.62 -12.41 -3.01
C GLU A 36 -5.09 -12.39 -2.98
N VAL A 37 -4.47 -11.35 -3.56
CA VAL A 37 -3.02 -11.16 -3.52
C VAL A 37 -2.52 -11.01 -2.08
N SER A 38 -3.16 -10.18 -1.26
CA SER A 38 -2.76 -9.99 0.14
C SER A 38 -2.88 -11.28 0.95
N LEU A 39 -3.92 -12.08 0.72
CA LEU A 39 -4.08 -13.39 1.37
C LEU A 39 -3.03 -14.41 0.89
N LYS A 40 -2.77 -14.46 -0.42
CA LYS A 40 -1.69 -15.30 -0.98
C LYS A 40 -0.32 -14.93 -0.42
N SER A 41 -0.10 -13.65 -0.11
CA SER A 41 1.17 -13.19 0.46
C SER A 41 1.44 -13.77 1.85
N ILE A 42 0.39 -14.00 2.65
CA ILE A 42 0.48 -14.60 4.00
C ILE A 42 0.71 -16.11 3.91
N MET A 43 0.12 -16.75 2.91
CA MET A 43 0.26 -18.20 2.67
C MET A 43 1.60 -18.57 2.01
N ASN A 44 2.40 -17.57 1.60
CA ASN A 44 3.68 -17.77 0.94
C ASN A 44 4.82 -17.80 1.96
N ASN A 45 5.69 -18.81 1.88
CA ASN A 45 6.85 -18.99 2.77
C ASN A 45 8.15 -18.36 2.23
N SER A 46 8.10 -17.65 1.10
CA SER A 46 9.28 -17.03 0.53
C SER A 46 9.73 -15.80 1.33
N THR A 47 11.04 -15.65 1.48
CA THR A 47 11.67 -14.45 2.05
C THR A 47 11.87 -13.33 1.03
N ASN A 48 11.58 -13.58 -0.25
CA ASN A 48 11.78 -12.61 -1.33
C ASN A 48 10.45 -11.98 -1.73
N ILE A 49 10.36 -10.65 -1.65
CA ILE A 49 9.10 -9.97 -1.91
C ILE A 49 8.61 -10.10 -3.37
N GLU A 50 9.52 -10.35 -4.30
CA GLU A 50 9.17 -10.59 -5.72
C GLU A 50 8.64 -12.02 -5.95
N GLU A 51 8.89 -12.94 -5.02
CA GLU A 51 8.28 -14.28 -5.01
C GLU A 51 6.97 -14.29 -4.22
N VAL A 52 6.86 -13.41 -3.21
CA VAL A 52 5.62 -13.18 -2.46
C VAL A 52 4.57 -12.49 -3.33
N PHE A 53 4.99 -11.49 -4.12
CA PHE A 53 4.13 -10.76 -5.05
C PHE A 53 4.65 -10.97 -6.47
N GLN A 54 3.89 -11.68 -7.31
CA GLN A 54 4.31 -12.08 -8.66
C GLN A 54 4.65 -10.89 -9.56
N SER A 55 4.03 -9.73 -9.32
CA SER A 55 4.35 -8.49 -10.04
C SER A 55 4.03 -7.23 -9.23
N SER A 56 4.69 -6.11 -9.56
CA SER A 56 4.32 -4.77 -9.05
C SER A 56 2.86 -4.40 -9.33
N LYS A 57 2.23 -5.02 -10.33
CA LYS A 57 0.78 -4.86 -10.61
C LYS A 57 -0.08 -5.37 -9.46
N ASP A 58 0.35 -6.42 -8.77
CA ASP A 58 -0.38 -7.01 -7.65
C ASP A 58 -0.45 -6.07 -6.45
N LEU A 59 0.48 -5.12 -6.38
CA LEU A 59 0.58 -4.10 -5.34
C LEU A 59 0.09 -2.73 -5.80
N SER A 60 -0.69 -2.65 -6.89
CA SER A 60 -1.09 -1.35 -7.46
C SER A 60 -1.85 -0.47 -6.47
N ILE A 61 -2.72 -1.04 -5.62
CA ILE A 61 -3.47 -0.29 -4.60
C ILE A 61 -2.49 0.25 -3.54
N GLY A 62 -1.62 -0.62 -3.04
CA GLY A 62 -0.58 -0.28 -2.08
C GLY A 62 0.36 0.81 -2.59
N LEU A 63 0.82 0.70 -3.83
CA LEU A 63 1.71 1.66 -4.49
C LEU A 63 1.01 3.01 -4.74
N HIS A 64 -0.28 3.00 -5.07
CA HIS A 64 -1.07 4.22 -5.20
C HIS A 64 -1.28 4.91 -3.84
N SER A 65 -1.64 4.15 -2.81
CA SER A 65 -1.74 4.67 -1.43
C SER A 65 -0.39 5.20 -0.94
N LEU A 66 0.71 4.52 -1.27
CA LEU A 66 2.07 4.97 -0.98
C LEU A 66 2.36 6.32 -1.65
N LYS A 67 2.12 6.42 -2.96
CA LYS A 67 2.28 7.66 -3.71
C LYS A 67 1.50 8.80 -3.04
N ASN A 68 0.24 8.58 -2.70
CA ASN A 68 -0.61 9.60 -2.06
C ASN A 68 -0.10 10.02 -0.68
N ALA A 69 0.40 9.09 0.13
CA ALA A 69 0.96 9.39 1.45
C ALA A 69 2.20 10.28 1.34
N PHE A 70 3.10 9.98 0.39
CA PHE A 70 4.33 10.75 0.19
C PHE A 70 4.11 12.05 -0.62
N SER A 71 3.11 12.12 -1.49
CA SER A 71 2.74 13.32 -2.24
C SER A 71 2.05 14.39 -1.37
N LYS A 72 1.47 14.03 -0.21
CA LYS A 72 0.77 14.98 0.67
C LYS A 72 1.68 15.95 1.45
N LYS A 73 3.01 15.90 1.28
CA LYS A 73 3.97 16.79 1.97
C LYS A 73 3.90 18.30 1.61
N GLN A 74 2.89 18.78 0.87
CA GLN A 74 2.78 20.22 0.53
C GLN A 74 1.57 21.00 1.08
N LYS A 75 0.60 20.37 1.76
CA LYS A 75 -0.61 21.10 2.24
C LYS A 75 -0.61 21.49 3.72
N ILE A 76 0.43 21.19 4.49
CA ILE A 76 0.47 21.54 5.92
C ILE A 76 0.90 23.01 6.16
N HIS A 77 1.54 23.67 5.18
CA HIS A 77 1.98 25.06 5.35
C HIS A 77 0.86 26.12 5.28
N LYS A 78 -0.35 25.79 4.82
CA LYS A 78 -1.41 26.80 4.60
C LYS A 78 -2.36 27.01 5.78
N ILE A 79 -2.38 26.12 6.78
CA ILE A 79 -3.33 26.22 7.91
C ILE A 79 -2.73 27.02 9.08
N LEU A 80 -1.39 27.07 9.21
CA LEU A 80 -0.73 27.76 10.32
C LEU A 80 -0.65 29.30 10.16
N PHE A 81 -0.83 29.83 8.95
CA PHE A 81 -0.77 31.28 8.66
C PHE A 81 -2.14 31.97 8.53
N SER A 82 -3.25 31.24 8.64
CA SER A 82 -4.61 31.80 8.60
C SER A 82 -5.18 32.16 9.98
N MET A 83 -4.39 31.96 11.05
CA MET A 83 -4.76 32.25 12.44
C MET A 83 -3.80 33.27 13.09
N ARG A 84 -3.22 34.18 12.30
CA ARG A 84 -2.51 35.35 12.80
C ARG A 84 -3.16 36.62 12.29
#